data_AF-A0A101EKV9-F1
#
_entry.id   AF-A0A101EKV9-F1
#
_cell.length_a   1.000
_cell.length_b   1.000
_cell.length_c   1.000
_cell.angle_alpha   90.00
_cell.angle_beta   90.00
_cell.angle_gamma   90.00
#
_symmetry.space_group_name_H-M   'P 1'
#
loop_
_entity.id
_entity.type
_entity.pdbx_description
1 polymer ?
#
loop_
_entity_poly.entity_id
_entity_poly.type
_entity_poly.pdbx_seq_one_letter_code
_entity_poly.pdbx_strand_id
1 'polypeptide(L)'
;MRVLMYNNKRIAIAKILVENITQIFEILPNNVQILNVECWEKVVFATVLALKSFERGTNKAKTIRGEILLRVSGNLQIKDAINLVGAKKGENFIVAFGENAEKDLAEVLLKIGAKELQLTNCEKEKVKESVEQIALVDVL
;
A
#
# COMPACT_ATOMS: atom_id res chain seq x y z
N MET A 1 0.00 14.55 -0.61
CA MET A 1 0.44 13.44 0.27
C MET A 1 -0.06 13.57 1.72
N ARG A 2 0.02 12.49 2.52
CA ARG A 2 -0.20 12.41 3.98
C ARG A 2 0.89 11.55 4.63
N VAL A 3 1.33 11.90 5.83
CA VAL A 3 2.35 11.15 6.59
C VAL A 3 1.78 10.73 7.94
N LEU A 4 2.09 9.50 8.35
CA LEU A 4 1.63 8.87 9.59
C LEU A 4 2.81 8.25 10.32
N MET A 5 2.73 8.18 11.65
CA MET A 5 3.73 7.56 12.51
C MET A 5 3.24 6.21 13.01
N TYR A 6 4.10 5.19 12.97
CA TYR A 6 3.86 3.86 13.52
C TYR A 6 5.16 3.27 14.07
N ASN A 7 5.25 3.03 15.39
CA ASN A 7 6.43 2.44 16.05
C ASN A 7 7.77 3.03 15.57
N ASN A 8 7.93 4.36 15.64
CA ASN A 8 9.10 5.12 15.16
C ASN A 8 9.38 5.03 13.64
N LYS A 9 8.54 4.34 12.87
CA LYS A 9 8.56 4.33 11.40
C LYS A 9 7.55 5.33 10.87
N ARG A 10 7.82 5.88 9.68
CA ARG A 10 6.88 6.72 8.93
C ARG A 10 6.16 5.87 7.89
N ILE A 11 4.91 6.21 7.63
CA ILE A 11 4.13 5.74 6.48
C ILE A 11 3.68 6.98 5.73
N ALA A 12 4.19 7.19 4.52
CA ALA A 12 3.77 8.28 3.66
C ALA A 12 2.87 7.73 2.56
N ILE A 13 1.77 8.41 2.26
CA ILE A 13 0.78 7.97 1.26
C ILE A 13 0.30 9.13 0.40
N ALA A 14 0.10 8.88 -0.88
CA ALA A 14 -0.52 9.81 -1.82
C ALA A 14 -1.50 9.07 -2.74
N LYS A 15 -2.50 9.80 -3.23
CA LYS A 15 -3.34 9.34 -4.33
C LYS A 15 -2.74 9.87 -5.63
N ILE A 16 -2.60 9.03 -6.63
CA ILE A 16 -1.99 9.37 -7.92
C ILE A 16 -2.84 8.91 -9.08
N LEU A 17 -2.78 9.63 -10.20
CA LEU A 17 -3.30 9.20 -11.49
C LEU A 17 -2.17 8.56 -12.30
N VAL A 18 -2.34 7.28 -12.64
CA VAL A 18 -1.38 6.50 -13.43
C VAL A 18 -1.92 6.32 -14.85
N GLU A 19 -1.23 6.87 -15.85
CA GLU A 19 -1.60 6.70 -17.25
C GLU A 19 -0.93 5.48 -17.91
N ASN A 20 0.31 5.17 -17.50
CA ASN A 20 1.10 4.04 -17.99
C ASN A 20 1.75 3.29 -16.81
N ILE A 21 1.44 2.01 -16.68
CA ILE A 21 1.88 1.16 -15.56
C ILE A 21 3.27 0.56 -15.82
N THR A 22 3.63 0.31 -17.08
CA THR A 22 4.74 -0.59 -17.46
C THR A 22 6.09 -0.10 -16.93
N GLN A 23 6.31 1.20 -16.92
CA GLN A 23 7.59 1.81 -16.50
C GLN A 23 7.68 2.06 -14.99
N ILE A 24 6.54 2.04 -14.28
CA ILE A 24 6.50 2.45 -12.88
C ILE A 24 7.20 1.40 -12.00
N PHE A 25 6.99 0.11 -12.27
CA PHE A 25 7.54 -0.95 -11.41
C PHE A 25 9.07 -1.06 -11.44
N GLU A 26 9.72 -0.62 -12.51
CA GLU A 26 11.18 -0.66 -12.66
C GLU A 26 11.90 0.35 -11.75
N ILE A 27 11.21 1.43 -11.38
CA ILE A 27 11.78 2.55 -10.60
C ILE A 27 11.32 2.58 -9.15
N LEU A 28 10.44 1.66 -8.74
CA LEU A 28 9.94 1.61 -7.37
C LEU A 28 10.98 0.99 -6.42
N PRO A 29 11.43 1.73 -5.39
CA PRO A 29 12.30 1.17 -4.37
C PRO A 29 11.55 0.11 -3.54
N ASN A 30 12.31 -0.69 -2.79
CA ASN A 30 11.77 -1.83 -2.02
C ASN A 30 10.77 -1.45 -0.92
N ASN A 31 10.77 -0.19 -0.49
CA ASN A 31 9.89 0.32 0.56
C ASN A 31 8.69 1.13 0.03
N VAL A 32 8.42 1.06 -1.29
CA VAL A 32 7.29 1.75 -1.92
C VAL A 32 6.41 0.75 -2.67
N GLN A 33 5.10 0.87 -2.49
CA GLN A 33 4.09 0.01 -3.12
C GLN A 33 2.98 0.87 -3.74
N ILE A 34 2.39 0.40 -4.85
CA ILE A 34 1.26 1.02 -5.52
C ILE A 34 0.09 0.06 -5.57
N LEU A 35 -1.10 0.55 -5.20
CA LEU A 35 -2.31 -0.25 -5.03
C LEU A 35 -3.49 0.48 -5.68
N ASN A 36 -4.33 -0.27 -6.38
CA ASN A 36 -5.63 0.21 -6.83
C ASN A 36 -6.70 -0.23 -5.82
N VAL A 37 -7.12 0.68 -4.96
CA VAL A 37 -8.16 0.46 -3.93
C VAL A 37 -9.03 1.69 -3.76
N GLU A 38 -10.13 1.55 -3.02
CA GLU A 38 -11.15 2.60 -2.87
C GLU A 38 -10.74 3.77 -1.95
N CYS A 39 -9.86 3.52 -0.96
CA CYS A 39 -9.52 4.52 0.05
C CYS A 39 -8.12 4.32 0.66
N TRP A 40 -7.58 5.40 1.23
CA TRP A 40 -6.21 5.42 1.75
C TRP A 40 -6.07 4.69 3.10
N GLU A 41 -7.10 4.66 3.95
CA GLU A 41 -7.04 4.01 5.27
C GLU A 41 -6.80 2.51 5.10
N LYS A 42 -7.43 1.88 4.10
CA LYS A 42 -7.23 0.46 3.76
C LYS A 42 -5.77 0.14 3.48
N VAL A 43 -5.09 1.00 2.72
CA VAL A 43 -3.67 0.87 2.40
C VAL A 43 -2.80 1.01 3.65
N VAL A 44 -3.08 2.01 4.48
CA VAL A 44 -2.31 2.27 5.69
C VAL A 44 -2.47 1.13 6.69
N PHE A 45 -3.70 0.64 6.93
CA PHE A 45 -3.93 -0.47 7.84
C PHE A 45 -3.21 -1.73 7.39
N ALA A 46 -3.27 -2.06 6.10
CA ALA A 46 -2.52 -3.19 5.55
C ALA A 46 -1.00 -3.00 5.66
N THR A 47 -0.51 -1.78 5.46
CA THR A 47 0.92 -1.45 5.64
C THR A 47 1.36 -1.66 7.10
N VAL A 48 0.55 -1.20 8.06
CA VAL A 48 0.83 -1.42 9.49
C VAL A 48 0.84 -2.90 9.84
N LEU A 49 -0.14 -3.69 9.38
CA LEU A 49 -0.16 -5.14 9.65
C LEU A 49 0.98 -5.88 8.95
N ALA A 50 1.33 -5.49 7.73
CA ALA A 50 2.50 -6.03 7.05
C ALA A 50 3.78 -5.78 7.85
N LEU A 51 4.02 -4.54 8.30
CA LEU A 51 5.18 -4.20 9.15
C LEU A 51 5.19 -5.02 10.44
N LYS A 52 4.03 -5.14 11.13
CA LYS A 52 3.89 -5.96 12.34
C LYS A 52 4.21 -7.43 12.10
N SER A 53 3.75 -8.00 11.00
CA SER A 53 3.97 -9.41 10.69
C SER A 53 5.45 -9.71 10.46
N PHE A 54 6.18 -8.80 9.81
CA PHE A 54 7.63 -8.90 9.63
C PHE A 54 8.38 -8.76 10.94
N GLU A 55 7.98 -7.81 11.80
CA GLU A 55 8.57 -7.66 13.14
C GLU A 55 8.41 -8.93 14.00
N ARG A 56 7.31 -9.67 13.80
CA ARG A 56 6.97 -10.88 14.55
C ARG A 56 7.43 -12.18 13.88
N GLY A 57 7.91 -12.13 12.65
CA GLY A 57 8.23 -13.33 11.85
C GLY A 57 6.99 -14.16 11.46
N THR A 58 5.81 -13.54 11.41
CA THR A 58 4.54 -14.20 11.03
C THR A 58 4.06 -13.81 9.63
N ASN A 59 4.89 -13.09 8.87
CA ASN A 59 4.61 -12.70 7.50
C ASN A 59 4.44 -13.92 6.58
N LYS A 60 3.54 -13.81 5.61
CA LYS A 60 3.26 -14.87 4.63
C LYS A 60 4.05 -14.65 3.33
N ALA A 61 4.23 -13.38 2.93
CA ALA A 61 5.05 -13.02 1.79
C ALA A 61 6.53 -12.84 2.18
N LYS A 62 7.43 -12.96 1.19
CA LYS A 62 8.89 -12.75 1.37
C LYS A 62 9.30 -11.29 1.54
N THR A 63 8.44 -10.34 1.16
CA THR A 63 8.73 -8.91 1.22
C THR A 63 7.54 -8.15 1.81
N ILE A 64 7.80 -7.00 2.44
CA ILE A 64 6.73 -6.15 3.00
C ILE A 64 5.77 -5.70 1.89
N ARG A 65 6.28 -5.38 0.69
CA ARG A 65 5.44 -5.02 -0.48
C ARG A 65 4.47 -6.14 -0.87
N GLY A 66 4.96 -7.38 -0.87
CA GLY A 66 4.14 -8.56 -1.12
C GLY A 66 3.12 -8.77 -0.03
N GLU A 67 3.52 -8.63 1.23
CA GLU A 67 2.62 -8.78 2.37
C GLU A 67 1.51 -7.73 2.36
N ILE A 68 1.80 -6.48 1.99
CA ILE A 68 0.80 -5.44 1.79
C ILE A 68 -0.25 -5.89 0.75
N LEU A 69 0.17 -6.46 -0.39
CA LEU A 69 -0.77 -6.97 -1.39
C LEU A 69 -1.66 -8.08 -0.81
N LEU A 70 -1.08 -9.04 -0.10
CA LEU A 70 -1.85 -10.13 0.54
C LEU A 70 -2.88 -9.56 1.54
N ARG A 71 -2.44 -8.65 2.40
CA ARG A 71 -3.25 -7.99 3.43
C ARG A 71 -4.39 -7.18 2.83
N VAL A 72 -4.11 -6.31 1.85
CA VAL A 72 -5.15 -5.49 1.22
C VAL A 72 -6.17 -6.34 0.45
N SER A 73 -5.72 -7.41 -0.20
CA SER A 73 -6.60 -8.30 -0.98
C SER A 73 -7.36 -9.32 -0.13
N GLY A 74 -6.86 -9.66 1.06
CA GLY A 74 -7.38 -10.77 1.86
C GLY A 74 -7.09 -12.15 1.24
N ASN A 75 -6.07 -12.27 0.37
CA ASN A 75 -5.71 -13.51 -0.31
C ASN A 75 -4.24 -13.87 -0.01
N LEU A 76 -3.91 -15.16 0.11
CA LEU A 76 -2.55 -15.65 0.32
C LEU A 76 -1.75 -15.83 -0.99
N GLN A 77 -2.42 -15.88 -2.14
CA GLN A 77 -1.79 -15.98 -3.44
C GLN A 77 -1.42 -14.60 -3.97
N ILE A 78 -0.12 -14.34 -4.13
CA ILE A 78 0.39 -13.06 -4.65
C ILE A 78 -0.19 -12.73 -6.03
N LYS A 79 -0.35 -13.73 -6.91
CA LYS A 79 -0.90 -13.53 -8.25
C LYS A 79 -2.32 -12.96 -8.19
N ASP A 80 -3.16 -13.53 -7.34
CA ASP A 80 -4.55 -13.08 -7.17
C ASP A 80 -4.60 -11.72 -6.49
N ALA A 81 -3.75 -11.50 -5.49
CA ALA A 81 -3.63 -10.21 -4.82
C ALA A 81 -3.27 -9.09 -5.81
N ILE A 82 -2.31 -9.32 -6.72
CA ILE A 82 -1.95 -8.36 -7.77
C ILE A 82 -3.13 -8.09 -8.70
N ASN A 83 -3.87 -9.12 -9.12
CA ASN A 83 -5.01 -8.94 -10.01
C ASN A 83 -6.14 -8.11 -9.36
N LEU A 84 -6.37 -8.32 -8.06
CA LEU A 84 -7.41 -7.62 -7.30
C LEU A 84 -7.01 -6.17 -7.02
N VAL A 85 -5.85 -5.95 -6.41
CA VAL A 85 -5.49 -4.66 -5.77
C VAL A 85 -4.17 -4.06 -6.26
N GLY A 86 -3.48 -4.71 -7.19
CA GLY A 86 -2.26 -4.16 -7.79
C GLY A 86 -2.52 -2.90 -8.61
N ALA A 87 -1.45 -2.18 -8.97
CA ALA A 87 -1.54 -0.94 -9.72
C ALA A 87 -2.26 -1.13 -11.07
N LYS A 88 -3.19 -0.21 -11.39
CA LYS A 88 -3.97 -0.20 -12.63
C LYS A 88 -3.92 1.17 -13.30
N LYS A 89 -4.37 1.27 -14.56
CA LYS A 89 -4.53 2.57 -15.22
C LYS A 89 -5.66 3.32 -14.51
N GLY A 90 -5.44 4.60 -14.22
CA GLY A 90 -6.39 5.44 -13.49
C GLY A 90 -5.90 5.75 -12.06
N GLU A 91 -6.84 5.87 -11.13
CA GLU A 91 -6.54 6.27 -9.76
C GLU A 91 -5.90 5.14 -8.97
N ASN A 92 -4.81 5.44 -8.28
CA ASN A 92 -4.12 4.51 -7.39
C ASN A 92 -3.69 5.23 -6.13
N PHE A 93 -3.35 4.45 -5.11
CA PHE A 93 -2.62 4.91 -3.96
C PHE A 93 -1.19 4.41 -4.02
N ILE A 94 -0.25 5.30 -3.72
CA ILE A 94 1.16 4.97 -3.55
C ILE A 94 1.53 5.18 -2.10
N VAL A 95 2.17 4.18 -1.51
CA VAL A 95 2.57 4.18 -0.10
C VAL A 95 4.05 3.89 0.02
N ALA A 96 4.74 4.67 0.83
CA ALA A 96 6.11 4.43 1.27
C ALA A 96 6.14 4.16 2.78
N PHE A 97 7.07 3.34 3.24
CA PHE A 97 7.23 3.01 4.66
C PHE A 97 8.70 2.99 5.09
N GLY A 98 8.96 3.23 6.37
CA GLY A 98 10.31 3.27 6.98
C GLY A 98 10.69 4.65 7.50
N GLU A 99 11.94 4.85 7.90
CA GLU A 99 12.41 6.13 8.47
C GLU A 99 12.33 7.29 7.46
N ASN A 100 12.68 7.01 6.20
CA ASN A 100 12.73 7.99 5.10
C ASN A 100 11.49 7.99 4.22
N ALA A 101 10.38 7.37 4.65
CA ALA A 101 9.19 7.13 3.82
C ALA A 101 8.69 8.37 3.06
N GLU A 102 8.66 9.52 3.73
CA GLU A 102 8.22 10.78 3.14
C GLU A 102 9.12 11.24 1.99
N LYS A 103 10.44 11.19 2.21
CA LYS A 103 11.45 11.55 1.20
C LYS A 103 11.41 10.57 0.03
N ASP A 104 11.39 9.27 0.32
CA ASP A 104 11.36 8.22 -0.71
C ASP A 104 10.10 8.33 -1.56
N LEU A 105 8.95 8.63 -0.95
CA LEU A 105 7.71 8.85 -1.69
C LEU A 105 7.81 10.08 -2.60
N ALA A 106 8.30 11.20 -2.08
CA ALA A 106 8.45 12.42 -2.86
C ALA A 106 9.38 12.21 -4.07
N GLU A 107 10.51 11.51 -3.88
CA GLU A 107 11.43 11.19 -4.98
C GLU A 107 10.77 10.29 -6.04
N VAL A 108 9.99 9.29 -5.62
CA VAL A 108 9.26 8.43 -6.56
C VAL A 108 8.21 9.22 -7.33
N LEU A 109 7.41 10.06 -6.65
CA LEU A 109 6.39 10.90 -7.27
C LEU A 109 6.99 11.81 -8.35
N LEU A 110 8.16 12.40 -8.08
CA LEU A 110 8.90 13.20 -9.05
C LEU A 110 9.37 12.37 -10.25
N LYS A 111 9.88 11.15 -10.04
CA LYS A 111 10.37 10.26 -11.10
C LYS A 111 9.26 9.73 -12.01
N ILE A 112 8.11 9.36 -11.45
CA ILE A 112 6.99 8.82 -12.23
C ILE A 112 6.20 9.90 -12.97
N GLY A 113 6.36 11.18 -12.59
CA GLY A 113 5.63 12.30 -13.20
C GLY A 113 4.11 12.20 -13.01
N ALA A 114 3.64 11.45 -12.02
CA ALA A 114 2.22 11.19 -11.82
C ALA A 114 1.53 12.39 -11.17
N LYS A 115 0.30 12.67 -11.59
CA LYS A 115 -0.52 13.72 -11.00
C LYS A 115 -1.04 13.28 -9.64
N GLU A 116 -0.68 14.00 -8.57
CA GLU A 116 -1.30 13.81 -7.26
C GLU A 116 -2.78 14.24 -7.27
N LEU A 117 -3.61 13.44 -6.61
CA LEU A 117 -5.05 13.67 -6.42
C LEU A 117 -5.36 13.84 -4.93
N GLN A 118 -6.55 14.36 -4.63
CA GLN A 118 -7.02 14.42 -3.24
C GLN A 118 -7.23 13.00 -2.69
N LEU A 119 -6.80 12.78 -1.45
CA LEU A 119 -7.02 11.50 -0.76
C LEU A 119 -8.52 11.26 -0.56
N THR A 120 -8.96 10.04 -0.86
CA THR A 120 -10.34 9.60 -0.64
C THR A 120 -10.38 8.76 0.63
N ASN A 121 -11.19 9.18 1.61
CA ASN A 121 -11.40 8.44 2.86
C ASN A 121 -12.32 7.24 2.61
N CYS A 122 -12.15 6.17 3.40
CA CYS A 122 -13.12 5.08 3.39
C CYS A 122 -14.47 5.57 3.94
N GLU A 123 -15.56 5.09 3.35
CA GLU A 123 -16.88 5.23 3.93
C GLU A 123 -16.90 4.56 5.31
N LYS A 124 -17.47 5.23 6.32
CA LYS A 124 -17.41 4.78 7.73
C LYS A 124 -17.88 3.33 7.92
N GLU A 125 -18.89 2.90 7.17
CA GLU A 125 -19.44 1.54 7.23
C GLU A 125 -18.45 0.50 6.66
N LYS A 126 -17.70 0.85 5.61
CA LYS A 126 -16.71 -0.01 4.96
C LYS A 126 -15.36 -0.10 5.69
N VAL A 127 -15.10 0.80 6.63
CA VAL A 127 -13.87 0.76 7.44
C VAL A 127 -13.81 -0.55 8.23
N LYS A 128 -14.92 -0.98 8.83
CA LYS A 128 -14.98 -2.21 9.63
C LYS A 128 -14.72 -3.44 8.76
N GLU A 129 -15.42 -3.56 7.64
CA GLU A 129 -15.24 -4.66 6.68
C GLU A 129 -13.81 -4.71 6.13
N SER A 130 -13.22 -3.54 5.83
CA SER A 130 -11.83 -3.45 5.39
C SER A 130 -10.87 -3.93 6.46
N VAL A 131 -11.08 -3.57 7.74
CA VAL A 131 -10.23 -4.04 8.84
C VAL A 131 -10.35 -5.55 9.02
N GLU A 132 -11.57 -6.11 8.97
CA GLU A 132 -11.80 -7.55 9.03
C GLU A 132 -11.12 -8.27 7.87
N GLN A 133 -11.29 -7.78 6.64
CA GLN A 133 -10.66 -8.35 5.45
C GLN A 133 -9.13 -8.37 5.55
N ILE A 134 -8.51 -7.29 6.04
CA ILE A 134 -7.06 -7.21 6.17
C ILE A 134 -6.56 -8.14 7.28
N ALA A 135 -7.34 -8.32 8.35
CA ALA A 135 -7.01 -9.20 9.46
C ALA A 135 -7.15 -10.70 9.11
N LEU A 136 -7.95 -11.07 8.09
CA LEU A 136 -8.12 -12.48 7.66
C LEU A 136 -6.79 -13.18 7.38
N VAL A 137 -5.80 -12.46 6.86
CA VAL A 137 -4.48 -13.03 6.52
C VAL A 137 -3.73 -13.59 7.74
N ASP A 138 -4.03 -13.13 8.96
CA ASP A 138 -3.44 -13.71 10.18
C ASP A 138 -4.03 -15.07 10.54
N VAL A 139 -5.23 -15.39 10.04
CA VAL A 139 -6.01 -16.58 10.43
C VAL A 139 -6.02 -17.65 9.32
N LEU A 140 -5.60 -17.29 8.10
CA LEU A 140 -5.39 -18.18 6.95
C LEU A 140 -3.99 -18.78 6.94
#